data_AF-A0A059WSN7-F1
#
_entry.id   AF-A0A059WSN7-F1
#
_cell.length_a   1.000
_cell.length_b   1.000
_cell.length_c   1.000
_cell.angle_alpha   90.00
_cell.angle_beta   90.00
_cell.angle_gamma   90.00
#
_symmetry.space_group_name_H-M   'P 1'
#
loop_
_entity.id
_entity.type
_entity.pdbx_description
1 polymer ?
#
loop_
_entity_poly.entity_id
_entity_poly.type
_entity_poly.pdbx_seq_one_letter_code
_entity_poly.pdbx_strand_id
1 'polypeptide(L)'
;MYHPAMQEVLLQAAADAGAEVRQGAVVRNVTRDGVPTVVVEQDGRVEEIHARLVIGVDGRGSLVRKWTEFPVQHDPEHLLISGVMLENMPLPAEDANYLVFNLVLGQEALLFPQGQGRVRAYFVCRTDGPTRLQGAADVPRFVEECVRAGAPAEWYAGVRAIGPLATFDGAATWVEHPYHAGVALIGDAAGATDPTWGQGLSITLRDVRVLRDHLCRTDDWDAAGHRYAEERDRHFGVIHTVDNWLTELFYGTGAEAEMRRARALPMMAQDATRFLDHGFSGPELPVNETVRRRFFGEE
;
A
#
# COMPACT_ATOMS: atom_id res chain seq x y z
N MET A 1 0.13 4.59 16.79
CA MET A 1 0.98 3.43 17.12
C MET A 1 2.10 3.37 16.08
N TYR A 2 3.36 3.24 16.50
CA TYR A 2 4.50 3.10 15.58
C TYR A 2 4.50 1.70 14.96
N HIS A 3 4.91 1.55 13.70
CA HIS A 3 4.73 0.28 12.95
C HIS A 3 5.41 -0.94 13.61
N PRO A 4 6.66 -0.86 14.13
CA PRO A 4 7.26 -1.93 14.93
C PRO A 4 6.46 -2.34 16.18
N ALA A 5 5.90 -1.38 16.92
CA ALA A 5 5.09 -1.70 18.10
C ALA A 5 3.82 -2.48 17.74
N MET A 6 3.22 -2.19 16.58
CA MET A 6 2.10 -2.98 16.06
C MET A 6 2.52 -4.42 15.74
N GLN A 7 3.69 -4.62 15.13
CA GLN A 7 4.20 -5.97 14.82
C GLN A 7 4.40 -6.81 16.08
N GLU A 8 5.01 -6.24 17.12
CA GLU A 8 5.20 -6.92 18.42
C GLU A 8 3.86 -7.34 19.04
N VAL A 9 2.88 -6.43 19.04
CA VAL A 9 1.54 -6.71 19.55
C VAL A 9 0.86 -7.85 18.77
N LEU A 10 0.96 -7.85 17.44
CA LEU A 10 0.34 -8.90 16.61
C LEU A 10 1.04 -10.25 16.76
N LEU A 11 2.37 -10.29 16.88
CA LEU A 11 3.11 -11.53 17.13
C LEU A 11 2.76 -12.11 18.49
N GLN A 12 2.70 -11.28 19.54
CA GLN A 12 2.29 -11.73 20.87
C GLN A 12 0.85 -12.25 20.86
N ALA A 13 -0.07 -11.53 20.22
CA ALA A 13 -1.47 -11.97 20.11
C ALA A 13 -1.61 -13.32 19.37
N ALA A 14 -0.79 -13.58 18.35
CA ALA A 14 -0.75 -14.86 17.67
C ALA A 14 -0.26 -15.99 18.59
N ALA A 15 0.81 -15.75 19.35
CA ALA A 15 1.34 -16.69 20.33
C ALA A 15 0.32 -17.00 21.45
N ASP A 16 -0.34 -15.96 21.97
CA ASP A 16 -1.38 -16.10 23.01
C ASP A 16 -2.60 -16.89 22.49
N ALA A 17 -2.87 -16.82 21.18
CA ALA A 17 -3.91 -17.61 20.51
C ALA A 17 -3.47 -19.06 20.19
N GLY A 18 -2.24 -19.45 20.55
CA GLY A 18 -1.72 -20.81 20.40
C GLY A 18 -0.87 -21.06 19.15
N ALA A 19 -0.51 -20.01 18.40
CA ALA A 19 0.43 -20.17 17.28
C ALA A 19 1.86 -20.35 17.80
N GLU A 20 2.64 -21.20 17.14
CA GLU A 20 4.08 -21.26 17.35
C GLU A 20 4.76 -20.11 16.59
N VAL A 21 5.41 -19.20 17.32
CA VAL A 21 6.12 -18.04 16.74
C VAL A 21 7.62 -18.24 16.89
N ARG A 22 8.32 -18.47 15.77
CA ARG A 22 9.79 -18.63 15.72
C ARG A 22 10.47 -17.34 15.27
N GLN A 23 11.06 -16.59 16.20
CA GLN A 23 11.89 -15.41 15.88
C GLN A 23 13.33 -15.82 15.59
N GLY A 24 13.99 -15.13 14.66
CA GLY A 24 15.36 -15.45 14.21
C GLY A 24 15.45 -16.64 13.24
N ALA A 25 14.32 -17.30 12.94
CA ALA A 25 14.23 -18.29 11.88
C ALA A 25 14.22 -17.62 10.50
N VAL A 26 14.96 -18.20 9.55
CA VAL A 26 15.07 -17.71 8.17
C VAL A 26 14.58 -18.79 7.22
N VAL A 27 13.50 -18.51 6.48
CA VAL A 27 13.07 -19.38 5.38
C VAL A 27 14.11 -19.29 4.25
N ARG A 28 14.60 -20.44 3.80
CA ARG A 28 15.62 -20.57 2.73
C ARG A 28 15.04 -20.99 1.40
N ASN A 29 13.92 -21.72 1.42
CA ASN A 29 13.22 -22.14 0.22
C ASN A 29 11.78 -22.55 0.54
N VAL A 30 10.90 -22.50 -0.47
CA VAL A 30 9.57 -23.09 -0.45
C VAL A 30 9.35 -23.84 -1.76
N THR A 31 8.92 -25.10 -1.68
CA THR A 31 8.52 -25.90 -2.85
C THR A 31 7.06 -26.28 -2.77
N ARG A 32 6.47 -26.55 -3.94
CA ARG A 32 5.07 -26.95 -4.12
C ARG A 32 4.91 -28.29 -4.86
N ASP A 33 6.01 -29.04 -5.02
CA ASP A 33 6.01 -30.34 -5.69
C ASP A 33 5.45 -31.41 -4.74
N GLY A 34 4.15 -31.67 -4.86
CA GLY A 34 3.43 -32.56 -3.95
C GLY A 34 2.97 -31.81 -2.70
N VAL A 35 3.45 -32.21 -1.52
CA VAL A 35 3.11 -31.52 -0.26
C VAL A 35 4.02 -30.29 -0.13
N PRO A 36 3.46 -29.08 0.05
CA PRO A 36 4.24 -27.87 0.27
C PRO A 36 5.29 -28.06 1.37
N THR A 37 6.54 -27.70 1.05
CA THR A 37 7.68 -27.89 1.95
C THR A 37 8.44 -26.59 2.12
N VAL A 38 8.72 -26.23 3.37
CA VAL A 38 9.45 -25.02 3.74
C VAL A 38 10.79 -25.43 4.34
N VAL A 39 11.88 -24.94 3.77
CA VAL A 39 13.23 -25.12 4.35
C VAL A 39 13.50 -23.94 5.27
N VAL A 40 13.71 -24.21 6.55
CA VAL A 40 13.94 -23.18 7.58
C VAL A 40 15.32 -23.37 8.19
N GLU A 41 16.05 -22.28 8.36
CA GLU A 41 17.31 -22.25 9.10
C GLU A 41 17.14 -21.46 10.39
N GLN A 42 17.54 -22.05 11.52
CA GLN A 42 17.54 -21.39 12.83
C GLN A 42 18.71 -21.93 13.67
N ASP A 43 19.47 -21.04 14.30
CA ASP A 43 20.63 -21.38 15.15
C ASP A 43 21.65 -22.32 14.46
N GLY A 44 21.85 -22.12 13.16
CA GLY A 44 22.75 -22.93 12.33
C GLY A 44 22.23 -24.34 12.00
N ARG A 45 20.98 -24.67 12.36
CA ARG A 45 20.30 -25.91 11.99
C ARG A 45 19.33 -25.65 10.86
N VAL A 46 19.31 -26.56 9.89
CA VAL A 46 18.35 -26.54 8.78
C VAL A 46 17.33 -27.65 8.99
N GLU A 47 16.06 -27.33 8.87
CA GLU A 47 14.93 -28.26 8.96
C GLU A 47 14.01 -28.11 7.75
N GLU A 48 13.29 -29.18 7.42
CA GLU A 48 12.21 -29.18 6.44
C GLU A 48 10.88 -29.32 7.17
N ILE A 49 9.95 -28.41 6.88
CA ILE A 49 8.60 -28.41 7.44
C ILE A 49 7.63 -28.68 6.30
N HIS A 50 6.84 -29.75 6.44
CA HIS A 50 5.76 -30.07 5.51
C HIS A 50 4.44 -29.52 6.04
N ALA A 51 3.69 -28.83 5.19
CA ALA A 51 2.41 -28.26 5.56
C ALA A 51 1.36 -28.47 4.46
N ARG A 52 0.09 -28.60 4.85
CA ARG A 52 -1.04 -28.64 3.90
C ARG A 52 -1.18 -27.33 3.13
N LEU A 53 -0.75 -26.22 3.73
CA LEU A 53 -0.79 -24.88 3.18
C LEU A 53 0.43 -24.10 3.69
N VAL A 54 1.11 -23.41 2.78
CA VAL A 54 2.14 -22.43 3.08
C VAL A 54 1.64 -21.06 2.63
N ILE A 55 1.81 -20.04 3.47
CA ILE A 55 1.36 -18.68 3.16
C ILE A 55 2.58 -17.75 3.09
N GLY A 56 2.85 -17.19 1.90
CA GLY A 56 3.86 -16.16 1.71
C GLY A 56 3.37 -14.80 2.19
N VAL A 57 4.02 -14.26 3.23
CA VAL A 57 3.73 -12.96 3.85
C VAL A 57 5.01 -12.10 3.97
N ASP A 58 6.00 -12.37 3.12
CA ASP A 58 7.35 -11.81 3.13
C ASP A 58 7.50 -10.50 2.34
N GLY A 59 6.38 -9.83 2.07
CA GLY A 59 6.31 -8.45 1.58
C GLY A 59 6.66 -8.26 0.10
N ARG A 60 6.91 -7.00 -0.28
CA ARG A 60 7.07 -6.58 -1.68
C ARG A 60 8.17 -7.34 -2.43
N GLY A 61 9.26 -7.68 -1.75
CA GLY A 61 10.39 -8.44 -2.28
C GLY A 61 10.24 -9.97 -2.18
N SER A 62 9.01 -10.48 -2.06
CA SER A 62 8.72 -11.88 -1.70
C SER A 62 9.61 -12.90 -2.42
N LEU A 63 10.40 -13.62 -1.62
CA LEU A 63 11.17 -14.77 -2.04
C LEU A 63 10.26 -15.99 -2.18
N VAL A 64 9.22 -16.13 -1.36
CA VAL A 64 8.23 -17.20 -1.49
C VAL A 64 7.58 -17.15 -2.88
N ARG A 65 7.13 -15.95 -3.30
CA ARG A 65 6.58 -15.71 -4.64
C ARG A 65 7.57 -16.12 -5.74
N LYS A 66 8.86 -15.81 -5.57
CA LYS A 66 9.91 -16.16 -6.52
C LYS A 66 10.19 -17.66 -6.57
N TRP A 67 10.37 -18.32 -5.42
CA TRP A 67 10.68 -19.75 -5.33
C TRP A 67 9.55 -20.63 -5.83
N THR A 68 8.31 -20.14 -5.71
CA THR A 68 7.11 -20.86 -6.16
C THR A 68 6.61 -20.39 -7.52
N GLU A 69 7.42 -19.58 -8.23
CA GLU A 69 7.25 -19.23 -9.64
C GLU A 69 5.91 -18.58 -10.00
N PHE A 70 5.38 -17.74 -9.11
CA PHE A 70 4.21 -16.93 -9.46
C PHE A 70 4.61 -15.81 -10.44
N PRO A 71 3.87 -15.65 -11.56
CA PRO A 71 4.14 -14.58 -12.51
C PRO A 71 3.79 -13.22 -11.90
N VAL A 72 4.70 -12.26 -12.04
CA VAL A 72 4.55 -10.92 -11.48
C VAL A 72 4.19 -9.93 -12.57
N GLN A 73 3.08 -9.23 -12.37
CA GLN A 73 2.67 -8.05 -13.11
C GLN A 73 3.21 -6.79 -12.40
N HIS A 74 3.48 -5.75 -13.18
CA HIS A 74 3.92 -4.46 -12.66
C HIS A 74 3.32 -3.32 -13.49
N ASP A 75 2.95 -2.26 -12.80
CA ASP A 75 2.67 -0.98 -13.45
C ASP A 75 3.98 -0.27 -13.83
N PRO A 76 3.92 0.62 -14.84
CA PRO A 76 4.97 1.61 -15.03
C PRO A 76 5.12 2.54 -13.82
N GLU A 77 6.36 2.95 -13.54
CA GLU A 77 6.68 3.87 -12.44
C GLU A 77 6.36 5.32 -12.82
N HIS A 78 5.23 5.82 -12.33
CA HIS A 78 4.77 7.19 -12.61
C HIS A 78 4.99 8.16 -11.46
N LEU A 79 4.93 7.67 -10.22
CA LEU A 79 5.04 8.48 -9.02
C LEU A 79 6.21 8.03 -8.13
N LEU A 80 6.67 8.94 -7.29
CA LEU A 80 7.59 8.72 -6.18
C LEU A 80 6.92 9.24 -4.91
N ILE A 81 6.97 8.46 -3.83
CA ILE A 81 6.54 8.91 -2.51
C ILE A 81 7.73 8.90 -1.54
N SER A 82 8.10 10.10 -1.08
CA SER A 82 9.13 10.32 -0.07
C SER A 82 8.47 10.46 1.30
N GLY A 83 8.94 9.76 2.32
CA GLY A 83 8.36 9.80 3.66
C GLY A 83 9.39 9.98 4.77
N VAL A 84 9.06 10.79 5.77
CA VAL A 84 9.88 11.05 6.96
C VAL A 84 9.00 11.28 8.19
N MET A 85 9.52 10.95 9.38
CA MET A 85 8.89 11.35 10.63
C MET A 85 9.47 12.70 11.07
N LEU A 86 8.59 13.68 11.30
CA LEU A 86 8.95 15.01 11.79
C LEU A 86 8.45 15.20 13.23
N GLU A 87 9.14 16.03 14.00
CA GLU A 87 8.68 16.57 15.28
C GLU A 87 8.71 18.10 15.27
N ASN A 88 8.11 18.71 16.30
CA ASN A 88 7.97 20.16 16.46
C ASN A 88 7.19 20.81 15.30
N MET A 89 6.24 20.09 14.70
CA MET A 89 5.41 20.61 13.63
C MET A 89 4.15 21.28 14.21
N PRO A 90 3.98 22.61 14.13
CA PRO A 90 2.85 23.33 14.73
C PRO A 90 1.60 23.26 13.84
N LEU A 91 1.05 22.07 13.64
CA LEU A 91 -0.17 21.91 12.86
C LEU A 91 -1.40 22.50 13.59
N PRO A 92 -2.37 23.10 12.88
CA PRO A 92 -3.54 23.70 13.49
C PRO A 92 -4.40 22.75 14.33
N ALA A 93 -4.45 21.47 13.95
CA ALA A 93 -5.20 20.41 14.61
C ALA A 93 -4.39 19.10 14.57
N GLU A 94 -4.30 18.40 15.71
CA GLU A 94 -3.59 17.11 15.81
C GLU A 94 -4.50 15.90 15.52
N ASP A 95 -5.80 16.12 15.28
CA ASP A 95 -6.81 15.10 14.99
C ASP A 95 -7.31 15.12 13.54
N ALA A 96 -6.69 15.94 12.68
CA ALA A 96 -6.99 16.04 11.25
C ALA A 96 -5.76 15.66 10.41
N ASN A 97 -6.00 14.95 9.30
CA ASN A 97 -4.97 14.74 8.28
C ASN A 97 -5.00 15.90 7.28
N TYR A 98 -3.83 16.31 6.79
CA TYR A 98 -3.71 17.36 5.79
C TYR A 98 -3.19 16.79 4.48
N LEU A 99 -3.97 16.97 3.42
CA LEU A 99 -3.63 16.58 2.05
C LEU A 99 -3.55 17.88 1.23
N VAL A 100 -2.36 18.26 0.78
CA VAL A 100 -2.13 19.53 0.08
C VAL A 100 -1.65 19.24 -1.33
N PHE A 101 -2.52 19.47 -2.30
CA PHE A 101 -2.26 19.19 -3.71
C PHE A 101 -1.82 20.44 -4.48
N ASN A 102 -0.74 20.29 -5.25
CA ASN A 102 -0.46 21.14 -6.39
C ASN A 102 -0.79 20.39 -7.68
N LEU A 103 -2.02 20.56 -8.15
CA LEU A 103 -2.57 19.85 -9.31
C LEU A 103 -1.91 20.27 -10.64
N VAL A 104 -1.29 21.45 -10.69
CA VAL A 104 -0.56 21.92 -11.89
C VAL A 104 0.75 21.18 -12.01
N LEU A 105 1.46 20.98 -10.90
CA LEU A 105 2.74 20.28 -10.86
C LEU A 105 2.60 18.76 -10.69
N GLY A 106 1.40 18.25 -10.37
CA GLY A 106 1.20 16.86 -10.00
C GLY A 106 2.02 16.49 -8.76
N GLN A 107 1.94 17.34 -7.73
CA GLN A 107 2.65 17.17 -6.47
C GLN A 107 1.67 17.17 -5.29
N GLU A 108 2.04 16.50 -4.21
CA GLU A 108 1.27 16.49 -2.99
C GLU A 108 2.16 16.49 -1.75
N ALA A 109 1.76 17.23 -0.71
CA ALA A 109 2.26 17.07 0.65
C ALA A 109 1.16 16.45 1.53
N LEU A 110 1.50 15.34 2.19
CA LEU A 110 0.62 14.57 3.06
C LEU A 110 1.14 14.65 4.49
N LEU A 111 0.29 15.05 5.44
CA LEU A 111 0.67 15.18 6.85
C LEU A 111 -0.32 14.43 7.73
N PHE A 112 0.18 13.42 8.44
CA PHE A 112 -0.58 12.59 9.37
C PHE A 112 -0.07 12.81 10.80
N PRO A 113 -0.73 13.66 11.61
CA PRO A 113 -0.35 13.89 13.00
C PRO A 113 -0.40 12.60 13.83
N GLN A 114 0.53 12.47 14.78
CA GLN A 114 0.60 11.35 15.73
C GLN A 114 0.60 11.82 17.20
N GLY A 115 0.17 13.07 17.41
CA GLY A 115 0.15 13.75 18.69
C GLY A 115 1.53 14.27 19.14
N GLN A 116 1.52 15.24 20.06
CA GLN A 116 2.74 15.81 20.67
C GLN A 116 3.68 16.44 19.62
N GLY A 117 3.12 17.11 18.61
CA GLY A 117 3.88 17.74 17.53
C GLY A 117 4.65 16.77 16.62
N ARG A 118 4.41 15.45 16.72
CA ARG A 118 4.96 14.45 15.79
C ARG A 118 4.03 14.25 14.61
N VAL A 119 4.60 14.21 13.40
CA VAL A 119 3.86 14.09 12.15
C VAL A 119 4.57 13.12 11.23
N ARG A 120 3.85 12.13 10.72
CA ARG A 120 4.33 11.35 9.58
C ARG A 120 4.04 12.17 8.33
N ALA A 121 5.09 12.68 7.71
CA ALA A 121 5.00 13.52 6.52
C ALA A 121 5.41 12.73 5.27
N TYR A 122 4.70 12.97 4.19
CA TYR A 122 5.07 12.49 2.86
C TYR A 122 5.01 13.60 1.83
N PHE A 123 5.81 13.42 0.79
CA PHE A 123 5.79 14.21 -0.42
C PHE A 123 5.67 13.26 -1.61
N VAL A 124 4.72 13.54 -2.49
CA VAL A 124 4.47 12.76 -3.70
C VAL A 124 4.75 13.63 -4.90
N CYS A 125 5.47 13.09 -5.87
CA CYS A 125 5.71 13.74 -7.16
C CYS A 125 5.81 12.71 -8.28
N ARG A 126 5.77 13.20 -9.51
CA ARG A 126 6.03 12.37 -10.68
C ARG A 126 7.51 11.98 -10.81
N THR A 127 7.79 10.85 -11.45
CA THR A 127 9.16 10.37 -11.73
C THR A 127 9.93 11.26 -12.72
N ASP A 128 9.22 12.04 -13.53
CA ASP A 128 9.79 13.07 -14.42
C ASP A 128 9.99 14.45 -13.75
N GLY A 129 9.70 14.53 -12.44
CA GLY A 129 9.79 15.74 -11.64
C GLY A 129 11.10 15.87 -10.83
N PRO A 130 11.05 16.28 -9.54
CA PRO A 130 12.24 16.50 -8.74
C PRO A 130 13.02 15.21 -8.49
N THR A 131 14.32 15.36 -8.19
CA THR A 131 15.19 14.22 -7.87
C THR A 131 14.69 13.47 -6.65
N ARG A 132 14.75 12.14 -6.70
CA ARG A 132 14.50 11.22 -5.58
C ARG A 132 15.14 11.74 -4.28
N LEU A 133 14.33 11.89 -3.23
CA LEU A 133 14.76 12.42 -1.94
C LEU A 133 15.10 11.26 -0.98
N GLN A 134 16.34 11.18 -0.50
CA GLN A 134 16.77 10.03 0.29
C GLN A 134 17.77 10.42 1.38
N GLY A 135 17.53 9.92 2.59
CA GLY A 135 18.42 10.11 3.73
C GLY A 135 18.35 11.52 4.33
N ALA A 136 19.09 11.71 5.42
CA ALA A 136 19.00 12.92 6.23
C ALA A 136 19.42 14.21 5.48
N ALA A 137 20.31 14.10 4.49
CA ALA A 137 20.80 15.25 3.74
C ALA A 137 19.73 15.91 2.85
N ASP A 138 18.73 15.15 2.41
CA ASP A 138 17.64 15.66 1.55
C ASP A 138 16.44 16.20 2.34
N VAL A 139 16.44 16.13 3.68
CA VAL A 139 15.34 16.63 4.50
C VAL A 139 15.02 18.13 4.26
N PRO A 140 16.00 19.04 4.11
CA PRO A 140 15.70 20.43 3.75
C PRO A 140 14.97 20.54 2.41
N ARG A 141 15.40 19.78 1.39
CA ARG A 141 14.76 19.74 0.07
C ARG A 141 13.37 19.13 0.12
N PHE A 142 13.15 18.12 0.94
CA PHE A 142 11.82 17.57 1.21
C PHE A 142 10.85 18.66 1.71
N VAL A 143 11.29 19.48 2.67
CA VAL A 143 10.49 20.60 3.18
C VAL A 143 10.21 21.63 2.08
N GLU A 144 11.23 22.00 1.29
CA GLU A 144 11.07 22.93 0.17
C GLU A 144 10.05 22.44 -0.86
N GLU A 145 10.08 21.15 -1.21
CA GLU A 145 9.14 20.55 -2.15
C GLU A 145 7.72 20.46 -1.58
N CYS A 146 7.55 20.15 -0.28
CA CYS A 146 6.23 20.23 0.36
C CYS A 146 5.65 21.66 0.32
N VAL A 147 6.48 22.68 0.59
CA VAL A 147 6.04 24.08 0.53
C VAL A 147 5.72 24.48 -0.91
N ARG A 148 6.50 24.00 -1.89
CA ARG A 148 6.21 24.18 -3.33
C ARG A 148 4.90 23.51 -3.75
N ALA A 149 4.54 22.38 -3.13
CA ALA A 149 3.25 21.72 -3.31
C ALA A 149 2.07 22.54 -2.73
N GLY A 150 2.37 23.61 -1.98
CA GLY A 150 1.38 24.53 -1.41
C GLY A 150 1.18 24.36 0.09
N ALA A 151 1.94 23.49 0.77
CA ALA A 151 1.85 23.39 2.22
C ALA A 151 2.38 24.68 2.87
N PRO A 152 1.67 25.26 3.85
CA PRO A 152 2.12 26.49 4.51
C PRO A 152 3.50 26.36 5.13
N ALA A 153 4.41 27.28 4.79
CA ALA A 153 5.80 27.23 5.21
C ALA A 153 5.96 27.34 6.75
N GLU A 154 5.05 28.06 7.40
CA GLU A 154 4.99 28.18 8.85
C GLU A 154 4.76 26.83 9.56
N TRP A 155 4.12 25.85 8.90
CA TRP A 155 3.97 24.51 9.46
C TRP A 155 5.29 23.76 9.53
N TYR A 156 6.29 24.14 8.74
CA TYR A 156 7.62 23.54 8.77
C TYR A 156 8.63 24.36 9.58
N ALA A 157 8.19 25.44 10.23
CA ALA A 157 9.08 26.26 11.04
C ALA A 157 9.58 25.47 12.27
N GLY A 158 10.90 25.23 12.34
CA GLY A 158 11.53 24.54 13.47
C GLY A 158 11.36 23.02 13.50
N VAL A 159 10.85 22.41 12.42
CA VAL A 159 10.71 20.94 12.35
C VAL A 159 12.05 20.24 12.41
N ARG A 160 12.06 19.05 13.01
CA ARG A 160 13.23 18.15 13.02
C ARG A 160 12.83 16.77 12.55
N ALA A 161 13.63 16.17 11.66
CA ALA A 161 13.46 14.78 11.30
C ALA A 161 13.90 13.85 12.45
N ILE A 162 13.04 12.89 12.79
CA ILE A 162 13.26 11.86 13.81
C ILE A 162 13.16 10.45 13.21
N GLY A 163 13.84 10.26 12.09
CA GLY A 163 13.89 9.01 11.35
C GLY A 163 14.48 9.21 9.96
N PRO A 164 14.70 8.12 9.21
CA PRO A 164 15.17 8.22 7.84
C PRO A 164 14.08 8.84 6.94
N LEU A 165 14.51 9.69 6.02
CA LEU A 165 13.76 10.03 4.81
C LEU A 165 14.00 8.92 3.79
N ALA A 166 12.93 8.29 3.31
CA ALA A 166 13.01 7.22 2.31
C ALA A 166 12.00 7.43 1.20
N THR A 167 12.39 7.10 -0.04
CA THR A 167 11.51 7.19 -1.21
C THR A 167 11.19 5.82 -1.80
N PHE A 168 9.92 5.60 -2.10
CA PHE A 168 9.39 4.39 -2.74
C PHE A 168 8.75 4.74 -4.08
N ASP A 169 8.81 3.80 -5.01
CA ASP A 169 8.13 3.94 -6.31
C ASP A 169 6.61 3.77 -6.12
N GLY A 170 5.86 4.72 -6.66
CA GLY A 170 4.40 4.75 -6.68
C GLY A 170 3.87 3.95 -7.86
N ALA A 171 4.03 2.63 -7.77
CA ALA A 171 3.58 1.68 -8.78
C ALA A 171 3.10 0.39 -8.11
N ALA A 172 2.05 -0.21 -8.67
CA ALA A 172 1.58 -1.50 -8.21
C ALA A 172 2.43 -2.65 -8.78
N THR A 173 2.55 -3.71 -7.99
CA THR A 173 3.13 -4.99 -8.41
C THR A 173 2.25 -6.09 -7.85
N TRP A 174 1.86 -7.07 -8.66
CA TRP A 174 0.93 -8.10 -8.20
C TRP A 174 1.09 -9.42 -8.93
N VAL A 175 0.50 -10.44 -8.34
CA VAL A 175 0.30 -11.76 -8.93
C VAL A 175 -1.18 -11.88 -9.27
N GLU A 176 -1.46 -12.38 -10.47
CA GLU A 176 -2.79 -12.88 -10.81
C GLU A 176 -2.94 -14.28 -10.20
N HIS A 177 -4.08 -14.50 -9.56
CA HIS A 177 -4.44 -15.75 -8.91
C HIS A 177 -3.39 -16.22 -7.87
N PRO A 178 -3.26 -15.53 -6.70
CA PRO A 178 -2.20 -15.76 -5.72
C PRO A 178 -2.40 -17.02 -4.84
N TYR A 179 -2.76 -18.12 -5.48
CA TYR A 179 -2.82 -19.46 -4.91
C TYR A 179 -2.41 -20.49 -5.96
N HIS A 180 -1.55 -21.44 -5.58
CA HIS A 180 -1.25 -22.59 -6.41
C HIS A 180 -0.68 -23.74 -5.59
N ALA A 181 -1.27 -24.95 -5.71
CA ALA A 181 -0.77 -26.19 -5.14
C ALA A 181 -0.33 -26.07 -3.67
N GLY A 182 -1.24 -25.63 -2.81
CA GLY A 182 -1.00 -25.50 -1.37
C GLY A 182 -0.08 -24.33 -0.97
N VAL A 183 0.20 -23.39 -1.88
CA VAL A 183 0.88 -22.12 -1.56
C VAL A 183 -0.06 -20.96 -1.86
N ALA A 184 -0.33 -20.11 -0.85
CA ALA A 184 -1.04 -18.85 -1.01
C ALA A 184 -0.07 -17.67 -0.78
N LEU A 185 -0.31 -16.53 -1.43
CA LEU A 185 0.37 -15.27 -1.11
C LEU A 185 -0.63 -14.29 -0.51
N ILE A 186 -0.20 -13.46 0.45
CA ILE A 186 -1.04 -12.44 1.11
C ILE A 186 -0.30 -11.09 1.17
N GLY A 187 -1.06 -9.98 1.13
CA GLY A 187 -0.51 -8.63 1.30
C GLY A 187 0.47 -8.29 0.18
N ASP A 188 1.53 -7.55 0.47
CA ASP A 188 2.53 -7.15 -0.52
C ASP A 188 3.23 -8.33 -1.22
N ALA A 189 3.19 -9.54 -0.66
CA ALA A 189 3.67 -10.73 -1.34
C ALA A 189 2.74 -11.12 -2.51
N ALA A 190 1.42 -10.99 -2.34
CA ALA A 190 0.43 -11.21 -3.39
C ALA A 190 0.32 -10.01 -4.33
N GLY A 191 0.39 -8.80 -3.78
CA GLY A 191 0.48 -7.58 -4.56
C GLY A 191 0.53 -6.33 -3.69
N ALA A 192 1.55 -5.53 -3.94
CA ALA A 192 1.72 -4.23 -3.34
C ALA A 192 1.07 -3.17 -4.24
N THR A 193 0.15 -2.37 -3.69
CA THR A 193 -0.45 -1.24 -4.41
C THR A 193 0.50 -0.04 -4.46
N ASP A 194 0.11 0.99 -5.21
CA ASP A 194 0.75 2.29 -5.13
C ASP A 194 0.63 2.82 -3.69
N PRO A 195 1.75 3.00 -2.96
CA PRO A 195 1.75 3.51 -1.59
C PRO A 195 1.17 4.92 -1.45
N THR A 196 1.05 5.69 -2.54
CA THR A 196 0.44 7.03 -2.57
C THR A 196 -0.97 7.02 -1.97
N TRP A 197 -1.74 5.95 -2.20
CA TRP A 197 -3.13 5.86 -1.75
C TRP A 197 -3.30 5.18 -0.38
N GLY A 198 -2.21 4.72 0.25
CA GLY A 198 -2.21 4.31 1.67
C GLY A 198 -2.98 3.03 2.01
N GLN A 199 -3.20 2.12 1.07
CA GLN A 199 -4.13 0.98 1.25
C GLN A 199 -3.50 -0.38 1.62
N GLY A 200 -2.16 -0.52 1.59
CA GLY A 200 -1.49 -1.81 1.69
C GLY A 200 -1.86 -2.64 2.94
N LEU A 201 -1.91 -2.03 4.13
CA LEU A 201 -2.30 -2.73 5.36
C LEU A 201 -3.78 -3.12 5.36
N SER A 202 -4.67 -2.27 4.86
CA SER A 202 -6.10 -2.57 4.77
C SER A 202 -6.38 -3.74 3.82
N ILE A 203 -5.64 -3.82 2.71
CA ILE A 203 -5.70 -4.96 1.78
C ILE A 203 -5.15 -6.22 2.45
N THR A 204 -3.99 -6.13 3.11
CA THR A 204 -3.39 -7.26 3.84
C THR A 204 -4.37 -7.86 4.87
N LEU A 205 -5.04 -7.02 5.67
CA LEU A 205 -6.03 -7.49 6.64
C LEU A 205 -7.27 -8.09 5.97
N ARG A 206 -7.67 -7.58 4.80
CA ARG A 206 -8.74 -8.16 3.99
C ARG A 206 -8.34 -9.53 3.45
N ASP A 207 -7.15 -9.68 2.89
CA ASP A 207 -6.61 -10.95 2.40
C ASP A 207 -6.60 -12.02 3.50
N VAL A 208 -6.12 -11.67 4.70
CA VAL A 208 -6.14 -12.56 5.88
C VAL A 208 -7.56 -12.99 6.22
N ARG A 209 -8.53 -12.07 6.21
CA ARG A 209 -9.94 -12.40 6.48
C ARG A 209 -10.52 -13.32 5.40
N VAL A 210 -10.33 -12.99 4.13
CA VAL A 210 -10.89 -13.75 3.01
C VAL A 210 -10.33 -15.17 2.97
N LEU A 211 -9.00 -15.34 3.10
CA LEU A 211 -8.40 -16.67 3.12
C LEU A 211 -8.93 -17.49 4.31
N ARG A 212 -8.96 -16.91 5.51
CA ARG A 212 -9.52 -17.56 6.70
C ARG A 212 -10.96 -18.01 6.48
N ASP A 213 -11.82 -17.13 5.97
CA ASP A 213 -13.23 -17.41 5.76
C ASP A 213 -13.44 -18.57 4.76
N HIS A 214 -12.62 -18.66 3.71
CA HIS A 214 -12.67 -19.79 2.77
C HIS A 214 -12.14 -21.09 3.38
N LEU A 215 -11.06 -21.03 4.16
CA LEU A 215 -10.50 -22.21 4.86
C LEU A 215 -11.43 -22.76 5.94
N CYS A 216 -12.18 -21.90 6.65
CA CYS A 216 -13.11 -22.34 7.69
C CYS A 216 -14.41 -22.97 7.14
N ARG A 217 -14.71 -22.81 5.85
CA ARG A 217 -15.94 -23.32 5.23
C ARG A 217 -15.83 -24.73 4.67
N THR A 218 -14.63 -25.25 4.49
CA THR A 218 -14.40 -26.56 3.89
C THR A 218 -13.09 -27.17 4.35
N ASP A 219 -13.02 -28.50 4.40
CA ASP A 219 -11.77 -29.23 4.59
C ASP A 219 -10.95 -29.35 3.28
N ASP A 220 -11.57 -29.06 2.14
CA ASP A 220 -10.90 -28.93 0.84
C ASP A 220 -10.19 -27.58 0.72
N TRP A 221 -8.96 -27.56 1.23
CA TRP A 221 -8.12 -26.36 1.28
C TRP A 221 -7.60 -25.94 -0.09
N ASP A 222 -7.58 -26.86 -1.07
CA ASP A 222 -7.22 -26.50 -2.44
C ASP A 222 -8.31 -25.66 -3.09
N ALA A 223 -9.56 -26.14 -3.00
CA ALA A 223 -10.71 -25.36 -3.44
C ALA A 223 -10.87 -24.05 -2.66
N ALA A 224 -10.52 -24.02 -1.37
CA ALA A 224 -10.52 -22.79 -0.57
C ALA A 224 -9.47 -21.77 -1.05
N GLY A 225 -8.26 -22.24 -1.37
CA GLY A 225 -7.19 -21.40 -1.90
C GLY A 225 -7.55 -20.78 -3.25
N HIS A 226 -8.14 -21.55 -4.15
CA HIS A 226 -8.63 -21.04 -5.44
C HIS A 226 -9.71 -19.97 -5.26
N ARG A 227 -10.70 -20.18 -4.37
CA ARG A 227 -11.73 -19.17 -4.09
C ARG A 227 -11.17 -17.90 -3.45
N TYR A 228 -10.18 -18.03 -2.57
CA TYR A 228 -9.45 -16.88 -2.03
C TYR A 228 -8.81 -16.06 -3.15
N ALA A 229 -8.07 -16.73 -4.05
CA ALA A 229 -7.37 -16.08 -5.14
C ALA A 229 -8.31 -15.34 -6.09
N GLU A 230 -9.42 -15.97 -6.49
CA GLU A 230 -10.46 -15.34 -7.33
C GLU A 230 -11.06 -14.10 -6.67
N GLU A 231 -11.40 -14.19 -5.38
CA GLU A 231 -12.00 -13.07 -4.65
C GLU A 231 -11.01 -11.92 -4.47
N ARG A 232 -9.76 -12.25 -4.17
CA ARG A 232 -8.68 -11.27 -3.99
C ARG A 232 -8.30 -10.59 -5.29
N ASP A 233 -8.27 -11.30 -6.42
CA ASP A 233 -8.06 -10.69 -7.74
C ASP A 233 -9.14 -9.67 -8.08
N ARG A 234 -10.41 -10.01 -7.82
CA ARG A 234 -11.53 -9.06 -8.00
C ARG A 234 -11.34 -7.82 -7.11
N HIS A 235 -10.96 -8.00 -5.85
CA HIS A 235 -10.72 -6.87 -4.94
C HIS A 235 -9.54 -6.01 -5.40
N PHE A 236 -8.42 -6.63 -5.75
CA PHE A 236 -7.23 -5.93 -6.20
C PHE A 236 -7.48 -5.18 -7.51
N GLY A 237 -8.18 -5.79 -8.47
CA GLY A 237 -8.54 -5.14 -9.72
C GLY A 237 -9.42 -3.90 -9.54
N VAL A 238 -10.35 -3.91 -8.58
CA VAL A 238 -11.16 -2.73 -8.23
C VAL A 238 -10.28 -1.62 -7.65
N ILE A 239 -9.42 -1.93 -6.68
CA ILE A 239 -8.53 -0.95 -6.06
C ILE A 239 -7.56 -0.36 -7.11
N HIS A 240 -6.89 -1.22 -7.87
CA HIS A 240 -5.97 -0.83 -8.93
C HIS A 240 -6.62 0.08 -9.97
N THR A 241 -7.85 -0.21 -10.37
CA THR A 241 -8.59 0.64 -11.32
C THR A 241 -8.84 2.03 -10.74
N VAL A 242 -9.27 2.11 -9.48
CA VAL A 242 -9.59 3.38 -8.81
C VAL A 242 -8.34 4.20 -8.54
N ASP A 243 -7.27 3.58 -8.06
CA ASP A 243 -5.97 4.22 -7.86
C ASP A 243 -5.47 4.87 -9.16
N ASN A 244 -5.62 4.18 -10.30
CA ASN A 244 -5.27 4.73 -11.60
C ASN A 244 -6.13 5.95 -11.99
N TRP A 245 -7.45 5.92 -11.74
CA TRP A 245 -8.32 7.07 -12.01
C TRP A 245 -7.99 8.27 -11.12
N LEU A 246 -7.73 8.03 -9.84
CA LEU A 246 -7.30 9.06 -8.90
C LEU A 246 -5.96 9.64 -9.35
N THR A 247 -5.01 8.80 -9.77
CA THR A 247 -3.71 9.23 -10.28
C THR A 247 -3.84 10.11 -11.53
N GLU A 248 -4.70 9.72 -12.47
CA GLU A 248 -4.99 10.49 -13.69
C GLU A 248 -5.56 11.88 -13.37
N LEU A 249 -6.42 12.00 -12.35
CA LEU A 249 -7.03 13.27 -11.97
C LEU A 249 -6.07 14.18 -11.18
N PHE A 250 -5.38 13.63 -10.17
CA PHE A 250 -4.63 14.39 -9.18
C PHE A 250 -3.17 14.63 -9.54
N TYR A 251 -2.53 13.70 -10.26
CA TYR A 251 -1.11 13.80 -10.65
C TYR A 251 -0.88 13.89 -12.16
N GLY A 252 -1.93 13.82 -12.98
CA GLY A 252 -1.81 14.10 -14.42
C GLY A 252 -1.35 15.54 -14.68
N THR A 253 -0.42 15.73 -15.60
CA THR A 253 0.10 17.06 -16.00
C THR A 253 -0.19 17.34 -17.48
N GLY A 254 -0.10 18.63 -17.87
CA GLY A 254 -0.35 19.07 -19.24
C GLY A 254 -1.83 19.35 -19.56
N ALA A 255 -2.06 19.81 -20.80
CA ALA A 255 -3.35 20.38 -21.22
C ALA A 255 -4.53 19.40 -21.08
N GLU A 256 -4.33 18.12 -21.38
CA GLU A 256 -5.40 17.12 -21.22
C GLU A 256 -5.80 16.90 -19.76
N ALA A 257 -4.82 16.87 -18.85
CA ALA A 257 -5.07 16.76 -17.42
C ALA A 257 -5.77 18.01 -16.86
N GLU A 258 -5.39 19.19 -17.32
CA GLU A 258 -6.06 20.44 -16.98
C GLU A 258 -7.51 20.46 -17.47
N MET A 259 -7.77 20.04 -18.72
CA MET A 259 -9.13 19.93 -19.26
C MET A 259 -9.99 18.96 -18.45
N ARG A 260 -9.42 17.80 -18.08
CA ARG A 260 -10.09 16.79 -17.25
C ARG A 260 -10.46 17.37 -15.89
N ARG A 261 -9.54 18.06 -15.21
CA ARG A 261 -9.80 18.71 -13.92
C ARG A 261 -10.79 19.86 -14.02
N ALA A 262 -10.70 20.69 -15.05
CA ALA A 262 -11.62 21.81 -15.28
C ALA A 262 -13.07 21.33 -15.46
N ARG A 263 -13.25 20.10 -15.95
CA ARG A 263 -14.55 19.44 -16.05
C ARG A 263 -14.96 18.78 -14.72
N ALA A 264 -14.11 17.94 -14.14
CA ALA A 264 -14.45 17.09 -13.00
C ALA A 264 -14.58 17.85 -11.66
N LEU A 265 -13.61 18.72 -11.33
CA LEU A 265 -13.51 19.32 -9.99
C LEU A 265 -14.69 20.24 -9.63
N PRO A 266 -15.21 21.10 -10.54
CA PRO A 266 -16.40 21.90 -10.23
C PRO A 266 -17.63 21.04 -9.92
N MET A 267 -17.77 19.90 -10.60
CA MET A 267 -18.88 18.97 -10.35
C MET A 267 -18.71 18.26 -9.00
N MET A 268 -17.49 17.88 -8.63
CA MET A 268 -17.18 17.31 -7.30
C MET A 268 -17.43 18.31 -6.17
N ALA A 269 -17.12 19.60 -6.39
CA ALA A 269 -17.39 20.65 -5.41
C ALA A 269 -18.90 20.85 -5.17
N GLN A 270 -19.75 20.56 -6.18
CA GLN A 270 -21.21 20.62 -6.06
C GLN A 270 -21.81 19.33 -5.50
N ASP A 271 -21.17 18.19 -5.76
CA ASP A 271 -21.61 16.86 -5.34
C ASP A 271 -20.40 16.00 -4.92
N ALA A 272 -20.15 15.99 -3.61
CA ALA A 272 -19.03 15.25 -3.01
C ALA A 272 -19.13 13.74 -3.24
N THR A 273 -20.31 13.19 -3.52
CA THR A 273 -20.48 11.75 -3.79
C THR A 273 -19.89 11.33 -5.14
N ARG A 274 -19.40 12.27 -5.95
CA ARG A 274 -18.57 12.01 -7.14
C ARG A 274 -17.16 11.56 -6.80
N PHE A 275 -16.66 11.89 -5.61
CA PHE A 275 -15.38 11.39 -5.16
C PHE A 275 -15.47 9.89 -4.88
N LEU A 276 -14.42 9.15 -5.24
CA LEU A 276 -14.39 7.71 -5.10
C LEU A 276 -14.00 7.35 -3.67
N ASP A 277 -14.94 6.74 -2.93
CA ASP A 277 -14.75 6.37 -1.53
C ASP A 277 -14.13 4.98 -1.34
N HIS A 278 -13.66 4.33 -2.41
CA HIS A 278 -13.06 2.98 -2.36
C HIS A 278 -11.86 2.91 -1.41
N GLY A 279 -11.17 4.04 -1.19
CA GLY A 279 -10.13 4.20 -0.18
C GLY A 279 -10.57 3.80 1.23
N PHE A 280 -11.81 4.16 1.61
CA PHE A 280 -12.35 3.96 2.95
C PHE A 280 -13.40 2.85 3.01
N SER A 281 -14.35 2.85 2.06
CA SER A 281 -15.45 1.88 1.99
C SER A 281 -15.05 0.54 1.39
N GLY A 282 -13.95 0.48 0.63
CA GLY A 282 -13.39 -0.75 0.08
C GLY A 282 -13.88 -1.14 -1.33
N PRO A 283 -13.34 -2.27 -1.85
CA PRO A 283 -13.55 -2.73 -3.22
C PRO A 283 -14.93 -3.34 -3.50
N GLU A 284 -15.83 -3.32 -2.52
CA GLU A 284 -17.22 -3.74 -2.68
C GLU A 284 -18.06 -2.68 -3.41
N LEU A 285 -17.57 -1.44 -3.48
CA LEU A 285 -18.18 -0.36 -4.27
C LEU A 285 -18.10 -0.62 -5.79
N PRO A 286 -19.09 -0.16 -6.58
CA PRO A 286 -19.10 -0.39 -8.01
C PRO A 286 -17.94 0.31 -8.72
N VAL A 287 -17.37 -0.38 -9.70
CA VAL A 287 -16.41 0.15 -10.67
C VAL A 287 -16.86 -0.27 -12.06
N ASN A 288 -17.26 0.69 -12.87
CA ASN A 288 -17.70 0.51 -14.26
C ASN A 288 -17.65 1.85 -15.00
N GLU A 289 -17.97 1.83 -16.30
CA GLU A 289 -17.89 3.03 -17.14
C GLU A 289 -18.82 4.16 -16.68
N THR A 290 -19.98 3.85 -16.11
CA THR A 290 -20.88 4.88 -15.56
C THR A 290 -20.23 5.59 -14.37
N VAL A 291 -19.60 4.84 -13.46
CA VAL A 291 -18.85 5.41 -12.33
C VAL A 291 -17.67 6.24 -12.83
N ARG A 292 -16.90 5.71 -13.79
CA ARG A 292 -15.76 6.39 -14.41
C ARG A 292 -16.17 7.74 -15.01
N ARG A 293 -17.19 7.75 -15.87
CA ARG A 293 -17.68 8.98 -16.52
C ARG A 293 -18.17 9.99 -15.49
N ARG A 294 -18.90 9.54 -14.47
CA ARG A 294 -19.37 10.42 -13.40
C ARG A 294 -18.22 11.04 -12.60
N PHE A 295 -17.18 10.27 -12.31
CA PHE A 295 -15.95 10.75 -11.65
C PHE A 295 -15.22 11.79 -12.50
N PHE A 296 -15.05 11.55 -13.80
CA PHE A 296 -14.37 12.49 -14.69
C PHE A 296 -15.25 13.62 -15.27
N GLY A 297 -16.52 13.70 -14.88
CA GLY A 297 -17.48 14.68 -15.39
C GLY A 297 -17.81 14.52 -16.88
N GLU A 298 -17.77 13.29 -17.39
CA GLU A 298 -17.97 12.92 -18.80
C GLU A 298 -19.40 12.46 -19.10
N GLU A 299 -20.34 12.66 -18.18
CA GLU A 299 -21.74 12.22 -18.33
C GLU A 299 -22.57 13.10 -19.26
#